data_AF-A0A923Z6H5-F1
#
_entry.id   AF-A0A923Z6H5-F1
#
_cell.length_a   1.000
_cell.length_b   1.000
_cell.length_c   1.000
_cell.angle_alpha   90.00
_cell.angle_beta   90.00
_cell.angle_gamma   90.00
#
_symmetry.space_group_name_H-M   'P 1'
#
loop_
_entity.id
_entity.type
_entity.pdbx_description
1 polymer ?
#
loop_
_entity_poly.entity_id
_entity_poly.type
_entity_poly.pdbx_seq_one_letter_code
_entity_poly.pdbx_strand_id
1 'polypeptide(L)'
;VPVLVHGVLHDPNRVTTAEIFDALGLPVSQTVAQAEAHFARHEPAFMPIDSLAPRMARLLSLRRILGVRSSTHTLVKIMQPFVGRALRLTSYTHPEYLEMLTIYFSTAAPTARGDAFLMRGTEGETVANVKRAQQIDWFHEGQCTTLVQKQSIAHESPALPLERDPATTATWIQSVLSGALPVPAAIASQVEHCLLVSQRLQAQQDAS
;
A
#
# COMPACT_ATOMS: atom_id res chain seq x y z
N VAL A 1 -4.24 13.99 -3.90
CA VAL A 1 -4.74 12.62 -4.20
C VAL A 1 -5.20 12.00 -2.88
N PRO A 2 -6.48 11.63 -2.71
CA PRO A 2 -6.93 10.87 -1.54
C PRO A 2 -6.20 9.53 -1.42
N VAL A 3 -5.70 9.20 -0.23
CA VAL A 3 -4.94 7.95 0.02
C VAL A 3 -5.55 7.20 1.19
N LEU A 4 -6.07 5.99 0.92
CA LEU A 4 -6.54 5.08 1.95
C LEU A 4 -5.53 3.95 2.14
N VAL A 5 -5.10 3.77 3.39
CA VAL A 5 -4.35 2.59 3.85
C VAL A 5 -5.28 1.74 4.70
N HIS A 6 -5.20 0.42 4.57
CA HIS A 6 -5.97 -0.48 5.44
C HIS A 6 -5.11 -1.62 5.96
N GLY A 7 -5.45 -2.11 7.14
CA GLY A 7 -4.65 -3.15 7.80
C GLY A 7 -5.25 -3.60 9.12
N VAL A 8 -4.46 -4.33 9.89
CA VAL A 8 -4.79 -4.67 11.28
C VAL A 8 -4.33 -3.56 12.22
N LEU A 9 -5.01 -3.41 13.36
CA LEU A 9 -4.60 -2.44 14.39
C LEU A 9 -3.35 -2.89 15.16
N HIS A 10 -3.23 -4.21 15.39
CA HIS A 10 -2.15 -4.76 16.21
C HIS A 10 -1.75 -6.16 15.71
N ASP A 11 -0.43 -6.42 15.69
CA ASP A 11 0.17 -7.73 15.49
C ASP A 11 1.25 -7.94 16.56
N PRO A 12 1.18 -8.99 17.39
CA PRO A 12 2.13 -9.17 18.49
C PRO A 12 3.58 -9.41 18.03
N ASN A 13 3.82 -9.67 16.74
CA ASN A 13 5.15 -9.99 16.22
C ASN A 13 5.77 -8.85 15.39
N ARG A 14 5.04 -7.76 15.15
CA ARG A 14 5.45 -6.70 14.21
C ARG A 14 4.83 -5.37 14.59
N VAL A 15 5.55 -4.29 14.32
CA VAL A 15 4.94 -2.96 14.25
C VAL A 15 3.98 -2.90 13.08
N THR A 16 2.77 -2.41 13.34
CA THR A 16 1.74 -2.22 12.30
C THR A 16 1.76 -0.81 11.74
N THR A 17 1.26 -0.67 10.51
CA THR A 17 1.01 0.66 9.92
C THR A 17 0.05 1.49 10.77
N ALA A 18 -0.89 0.87 11.50
CA ALA A 18 -1.78 1.58 12.41
C ALA A 18 -1.03 2.24 13.57
N GLU A 19 -0.07 1.53 14.18
CA GLU A 19 0.75 2.06 15.27
C GLU A 19 1.65 3.22 14.78
N ILE A 20 2.15 3.14 13.54
CA ILE A 20 2.91 4.25 12.92
C ILE A 20 2.01 5.45 12.64
N PHE A 21 0.78 5.24 12.16
CA PHE A 21 -0.20 6.32 11.95
C PHE A 21 -0.54 7.04 13.26
N ASP A 22 -0.78 6.29 14.34
CA ASP A 22 -1.03 6.84 15.67
C ASP A 22 0.17 7.68 16.17
N ALA A 23 1.39 7.16 16.04
CA ALA A 23 2.61 7.89 16.37
C ALA A 23 2.86 9.15 15.52
N LEU A 24 2.31 9.20 14.29
CA LEU A 24 2.32 10.38 13.43
C LEU A 24 1.23 11.42 13.80
N GLY A 25 0.37 11.13 14.77
CA GLY A 25 -0.78 11.96 15.11
C GLY A 25 -1.93 11.88 14.10
N LEU A 26 -1.97 10.81 13.29
CA LEU A 26 -3.00 10.54 12.29
C LEU A 26 -3.98 9.48 12.82
N PRO A 27 -5.11 9.88 13.44
CA PRO A 27 -6.02 8.93 14.07
C PRO A 27 -6.64 7.94 13.09
N VAL A 28 -6.97 6.76 13.60
CA VAL A 28 -7.65 5.70 12.85
C VAL A 28 -9.06 6.13 12.45
N SER A 29 -9.41 5.93 11.18
CA SER A 29 -10.76 6.09 10.66
C SER A 29 -11.57 4.81 10.86
N GLN A 30 -12.63 4.87 11.65
CA GLN A 30 -13.58 3.76 11.89
C GLN A 30 -14.79 3.80 10.95
N THR A 31 -14.98 4.92 10.23
CA THR A 31 -16.12 5.13 9.32
C THR A 31 -15.64 5.79 8.02
N VAL A 32 -16.45 5.68 6.97
CA VAL A 32 -16.19 6.35 5.69
C VAL A 32 -16.10 7.86 5.87
N ALA A 33 -17.01 8.46 6.65
CA ALA A 33 -17.02 9.89 6.91
C ALA A 33 -15.72 10.39 7.59
N GLN A 34 -15.13 9.59 8.49
CA GLN A 34 -13.84 9.92 9.10
C GLN A 34 -12.70 9.89 8.07
N ALA A 35 -12.67 8.87 7.19
CA ALA A 35 -11.68 8.80 6.13
C ALA A 35 -11.82 9.98 5.15
N GLU A 36 -13.05 10.34 4.77
CA GLU A 36 -13.33 11.52 3.94
C GLU A 36 -12.88 12.82 4.59
N ALA A 37 -13.02 12.94 5.92
CA ALA A 37 -12.53 14.11 6.65
C ALA A 37 -11.00 14.23 6.61
N HIS A 38 -10.25 13.13 6.65
CA HIS A 38 -8.80 13.15 6.41
C HIS A 38 -8.48 13.60 4.98
N PHE A 39 -9.19 13.07 3.99
CA PHE A 39 -8.97 13.46 2.59
C PHE A 39 -9.22 14.95 2.36
N ALA A 40 -10.25 15.53 2.99
CA ALA A 40 -10.54 16.96 2.93
C ALA A 40 -9.41 17.83 3.53
N ARG A 41 -8.65 17.28 4.48
CA ARG A 41 -7.45 17.91 5.05
C ARG A 41 -6.16 17.60 4.28
N HIS A 42 -6.25 16.89 3.16
CA HIS A 42 -5.10 16.39 2.39
C HIS A 42 -4.20 15.42 3.18
N GLU A 43 -4.77 14.73 4.16
CA GLU A 43 -4.11 13.71 4.95
C GLU A 43 -4.44 12.31 4.41
N PRO A 44 -3.52 11.33 4.51
CA PRO A 44 -3.87 9.94 4.31
C PRO A 44 -4.79 9.45 5.43
N ALA A 45 -5.68 8.52 5.11
CA ALA A 45 -6.53 7.86 6.09
C ALA A 45 -6.07 6.41 6.30
N PHE A 46 -6.01 5.96 7.55
CA PHE A 46 -5.90 4.54 7.88
C PHE A 46 -7.27 4.01 8.34
N MET A 47 -7.76 2.92 7.75
CA MET A 47 -8.97 2.24 8.18
C MET A 47 -8.68 0.77 8.53
N PRO A 48 -9.06 0.29 9.72
CA PRO A 48 -8.81 -1.09 10.09
C PRO A 48 -9.70 -2.02 9.29
N ILE A 49 -9.19 -3.22 8.99
CA ILE A 49 -9.93 -4.21 8.22
C ILE A 49 -11.23 -4.64 8.91
N ASP A 50 -11.29 -4.55 10.24
CA ASP A 50 -12.48 -4.79 11.06
C ASP A 50 -13.62 -3.83 10.73
N SER A 51 -13.30 -2.58 10.38
CA SER A 51 -14.28 -1.55 10.01
C SER A 51 -14.53 -1.54 8.50
N LEU A 52 -13.48 -1.73 7.70
CA LEU A 52 -13.57 -1.73 6.24
C LEU A 52 -14.31 -2.94 5.68
N ALA A 53 -14.02 -4.14 6.21
CA ALA A 53 -14.58 -5.40 5.74
C ALA A 53 -14.69 -6.43 6.89
N PRO A 54 -15.67 -6.28 7.81
CA PRO A 54 -15.77 -7.07 9.04
C PRO A 54 -15.78 -8.59 8.81
N ARG A 55 -16.43 -9.05 7.73
CA ARG A 55 -16.48 -10.48 7.36
C ARG A 55 -15.10 -11.00 6.94
N MET A 56 -14.31 -10.17 6.25
CA MET A 56 -12.96 -10.50 5.84
C MET A 56 -12.01 -10.49 7.06
N ALA A 57 -12.19 -9.55 7.98
CA ALA A 57 -11.47 -9.51 9.25
C ALA A 57 -11.69 -10.79 10.06
N ARG A 58 -12.93 -11.28 10.14
CA ARG A 58 -13.24 -12.58 10.76
C ARG A 58 -12.49 -13.75 10.10
N LEU A 59 -12.38 -13.78 8.78
CA LEU A 59 -11.63 -14.84 8.08
C LEU A 59 -10.12 -14.72 8.33
N LEU A 60 -9.58 -13.50 8.42
CA LEU A 60 -8.19 -13.29 8.78
C LEU A 60 -7.88 -13.75 10.22
N SER A 61 -8.80 -13.51 11.16
CA SER A 61 -8.58 -13.86 12.57
C SER A 61 -8.44 -15.36 12.79
N LEU A 62 -9.02 -16.19 11.91
CA LEU A 62 -8.89 -17.65 11.95
C LEU A 62 -7.43 -18.12 11.85
N ARG A 63 -6.52 -17.31 11.31
CA ARG A 63 -5.07 -17.63 11.33
C ARG A 63 -4.57 -17.88 12.76
N ARG A 64 -5.07 -17.17 13.76
CA ARG A 64 -4.65 -17.36 15.17
C ARG A 64 -5.08 -18.72 15.73
N ILE A 65 -6.15 -19.29 15.18
CA ILE A 65 -6.69 -20.60 15.60
C ILE A 65 -6.05 -21.71 14.78
N LEU A 66 -5.97 -21.54 13.46
CA LEU A 66 -5.54 -22.57 12.51
C LEU A 66 -4.01 -22.59 12.29
N GLY A 67 -3.29 -21.54 12.68
CA GLY A 67 -1.84 -21.40 12.50
C GLY A 67 -1.38 -21.14 11.07
N VAL A 68 -2.26 -21.23 10.08
CA VAL A 68 -1.93 -21.10 8.64
C VAL A 68 -2.52 -19.85 8.00
N ARG A 69 -1.88 -19.38 6.92
CA ARG A 69 -2.45 -18.35 6.04
C ARG A 69 -3.45 -18.98 5.09
N SER A 70 -4.48 -18.21 4.74
CA SER A 70 -5.51 -18.55 3.75
C SER A 70 -5.48 -17.58 2.58
N SER A 71 -6.24 -17.88 1.52
CA SER A 71 -6.47 -16.99 0.37
C SER A 71 -6.97 -15.60 0.77
N THR A 72 -7.64 -15.48 1.92
CA THR A 72 -8.04 -14.21 2.56
C THR A 72 -6.88 -13.21 2.66
N HIS A 73 -5.66 -13.68 2.94
CA HIS A 73 -4.47 -12.82 3.07
C HIS A 73 -4.04 -12.20 1.75
N THR A 74 -4.34 -12.85 0.63
CA THR A 74 -4.12 -12.29 -0.71
C THR A 74 -5.30 -11.41 -1.12
N LEU A 75 -6.53 -11.84 -0.85
CA LEU A 75 -7.74 -11.10 -1.21
C LEU A 75 -7.77 -9.70 -0.59
N VAL A 76 -7.37 -9.55 0.67
CA VAL A 76 -7.32 -8.22 1.31
C VAL A 76 -6.32 -7.29 0.63
N LYS A 77 -5.22 -7.81 0.09
CA LYS A 77 -4.17 -6.99 -0.56
C LYS A 77 -4.57 -6.47 -1.92
N ILE A 78 -5.58 -7.06 -2.56
CA ILE A 78 -6.05 -6.67 -3.90
C ILE A 78 -7.40 -5.96 -3.86
N MET A 79 -7.94 -5.75 -2.66
CA MET A 79 -9.22 -5.07 -2.46
C MET A 79 -9.17 -3.65 -3.00
N GLN A 80 -10.25 -3.24 -3.66
CA GLN A 80 -10.50 -1.87 -4.07
C GLN A 80 -11.75 -1.43 -3.30
N PRO A 81 -11.64 -0.56 -2.28
CA PRO A 81 -12.79 -0.19 -1.46
C PRO A 81 -13.55 1.06 -1.97
N PHE A 82 -12.98 1.81 -2.91
CA PHE A 82 -13.63 3.00 -3.46
C PHE A 82 -14.80 2.63 -4.37
N VAL A 83 -15.76 3.54 -4.54
CA VAL A 83 -16.82 3.38 -5.55
C VAL A 83 -16.24 3.62 -6.95
N GLY A 84 -15.51 4.73 -7.11
CA GLY A 84 -14.86 5.13 -8.36
C GLY A 84 -13.56 4.38 -8.67
N ARG A 85 -12.92 4.80 -9.76
CA ARG A 85 -11.61 4.29 -10.21
C ARG A 85 -10.57 4.67 -9.15
N ALA A 86 -9.69 3.72 -8.81
CA ALA A 86 -8.54 4.01 -7.96
C ALA A 86 -7.34 3.17 -8.35
N LEU A 87 -6.16 3.70 -8.07
CA LEU A 87 -4.92 2.94 -8.15
C LEU A 87 -4.77 2.10 -6.87
N ARG A 88 -4.61 0.79 -7.02
CA ARG A 88 -4.24 -0.10 -5.91
C ARG A 88 -2.75 -0.35 -5.90
N LEU A 89 -2.10 -0.21 -4.75
CA LEU A 89 -0.74 -0.72 -4.54
C LEU A 89 -0.86 -2.10 -3.91
N THR A 90 -0.38 -3.13 -4.60
CA THR A 90 -0.53 -4.53 -4.18
C THR A 90 0.82 -5.23 -4.12
N SER A 91 0.96 -6.18 -3.18
CA SER A 91 2.22 -6.88 -2.95
C SER A 91 2.09 -8.39 -2.92
N TYR A 92 3.12 -9.07 -3.43
CA TYR A 92 3.31 -10.51 -3.29
C TYR A 92 4.56 -10.81 -2.43
N THR A 93 4.57 -11.99 -1.80
CA THR A 93 5.71 -12.45 -0.99
C THR A 93 6.50 -13.59 -1.64
N HIS A 94 5.82 -14.45 -2.41
CA HIS A 94 6.41 -15.57 -3.13
C HIS A 94 6.16 -15.46 -4.64
N PRO A 95 7.08 -15.94 -5.50
CA PRO A 95 6.95 -15.85 -6.96
C PRO A 95 5.67 -16.45 -7.54
N GLU A 96 5.14 -17.53 -6.96
CA GLU A 96 3.88 -18.14 -7.41
C GLU A 96 2.69 -17.16 -7.34
N TYR A 97 2.69 -16.25 -6.36
CA TYR A 97 1.67 -15.21 -6.27
C TYR A 97 1.86 -14.11 -7.31
N LEU A 98 3.09 -13.86 -7.79
CA LEU A 98 3.31 -12.91 -8.88
C LEU A 98 2.62 -13.39 -10.15
N GLU A 99 2.81 -14.66 -10.52
CA GLU A 99 2.17 -15.25 -11.70
C GLU A 99 0.64 -15.21 -11.58
N MET A 100 0.09 -15.70 -10.46
CA MET A 100 -1.35 -15.71 -10.24
C MET A 100 -1.96 -14.30 -10.24
N LEU A 101 -1.32 -13.33 -9.58
CA LEU A 101 -1.81 -11.95 -9.56
C LEU A 101 -1.67 -11.27 -10.92
N THR A 102 -0.63 -11.60 -11.69
CA THR A 102 -0.47 -11.11 -13.07
C THR A 102 -1.64 -11.59 -13.93
N ILE A 103 -1.97 -12.88 -13.88
CA ILE A 103 -3.12 -13.43 -14.60
C ILE A 103 -4.41 -12.75 -14.14
N TYR A 104 -4.63 -12.62 -12.83
CA TYR A 104 -5.81 -11.97 -12.28
C TYR A 104 -5.97 -10.53 -12.79
N PHE A 105 -4.94 -9.70 -12.68
CA PHE A 105 -5.01 -8.30 -13.11
C PHE A 105 -5.09 -8.14 -14.64
N SER A 106 -4.60 -9.11 -15.40
CA SER A 106 -4.71 -9.10 -16.86
C SER A 106 -6.04 -9.60 -17.40
N THR A 107 -6.75 -10.48 -16.67
CA THR A 107 -7.88 -11.22 -17.25
C THR A 107 -9.19 -11.13 -16.48
N ALA A 108 -9.16 -10.91 -15.17
CA ALA A 108 -10.34 -11.03 -14.31
C ALA A 108 -10.64 -9.77 -13.51
N ALA A 109 -9.62 -8.97 -13.18
CA ALA A 109 -9.81 -7.74 -12.43
C ALA A 109 -10.69 -6.75 -13.24
N PRO A 110 -11.77 -6.20 -12.65
CA PRO A 110 -12.63 -5.28 -13.38
C PRO A 110 -11.89 -3.97 -13.69
N THR A 111 -11.60 -3.77 -14.96
CA THR A 111 -10.92 -2.62 -15.54
C THR A 111 -11.58 -1.28 -15.17
N ALA A 112 -12.91 -1.24 -15.09
CA ALA A 112 -13.66 -0.06 -14.65
C ALA A 112 -13.42 0.37 -13.18
N ARG A 113 -12.80 -0.49 -12.36
CA ARG A 113 -12.46 -0.20 -10.94
C ARG A 113 -11.10 0.51 -10.80
N GLY A 114 -10.41 0.78 -11.90
CA GLY A 114 -9.09 1.42 -11.95
C GLY A 114 -7.94 0.42 -12.03
N ASP A 115 -6.74 0.92 -11.78
CA ASP A 115 -5.49 0.23 -12.09
C ASP A 115 -4.89 -0.47 -10.85
N ALA A 116 -3.79 -1.20 -11.05
CA ALA A 116 -3.01 -1.79 -9.97
C ALA A 116 -1.51 -1.69 -10.23
N PHE A 117 -0.75 -1.42 -9.18
CA PHE A 117 0.67 -1.73 -9.11
C PHE A 117 0.86 -3.06 -8.41
N LEU A 118 1.73 -3.90 -8.96
CA LEU A 118 2.16 -5.15 -8.38
C LEU A 118 3.67 -5.10 -8.17
N MET A 119 4.09 -5.34 -6.93
CA MET A 119 5.51 -5.39 -6.56
C MET A 119 5.74 -6.47 -5.51
N ARG A 120 6.99 -6.88 -5.33
CA ARG A 120 7.33 -7.67 -4.15
C ARG A 120 7.17 -6.78 -2.91
N GLY A 121 6.66 -7.33 -1.82
CA GLY A 121 6.48 -6.57 -0.59
C GLY A 121 7.82 -6.28 0.11
N THR A 122 7.99 -5.06 0.62
CA THR A 122 9.07 -4.72 1.55
C THR A 122 8.53 -4.87 2.97
N GLU A 123 9.09 -5.82 3.73
CA GLU A 123 8.63 -6.16 5.10
C GLU A 123 7.15 -6.58 5.21
N GLY A 124 6.50 -6.85 4.08
CA GLY A 124 5.09 -7.20 3.99
C GLY A 124 4.22 -6.10 3.38
N GLU A 125 4.75 -4.87 3.32
CA GLU A 125 4.07 -3.65 2.87
C GLU A 125 4.31 -3.36 1.38
N THR A 126 3.45 -2.53 0.81
CA THR A 126 3.44 -2.14 -0.61
C THR A 126 4.30 -0.90 -0.88
N VAL A 127 5.48 -0.86 -0.26
CA VAL A 127 6.44 0.23 -0.35
C VAL A 127 7.72 -0.21 -1.06
N ALA A 128 8.27 0.68 -1.87
CA ALA A 128 9.56 0.49 -2.50
C ALA A 128 10.66 0.33 -1.45
N ASN A 129 11.55 -0.64 -1.65
CA ASN A 129 12.66 -0.85 -0.75
C ASN A 129 13.69 0.27 -0.91
N VAL A 130 13.96 0.98 0.19
CA VAL A 130 14.87 2.15 0.25
C VAL A 130 16.32 1.84 -0.11
N LYS A 131 16.76 0.58 -0.02
CA LYS A 131 18.15 0.16 -0.32
C LYS A 131 18.31 -0.34 -1.76
N ARG A 132 17.29 -1.01 -2.28
CA ARG A 132 17.33 -1.65 -3.61
C ARG A 132 15.96 -1.64 -4.24
N ALA A 133 15.79 -0.86 -5.31
CA ALA A 133 14.51 -0.78 -6.01
C ALA A 133 14.07 -2.19 -6.47
N GLN A 134 12.82 -2.51 -6.16
CA GLN A 134 12.18 -3.73 -6.59
C GLN A 134 11.39 -3.43 -7.88
N GLN A 135 11.13 -4.47 -8.67
CA GLN A 135 10.29 -4.32 -9.85
C GLN A 135 8.89 -3.85 -9.44
N ILE A 136 8.36 -2.88 -10.20
CA ILE A 136 6.99 -2.40 -10.07
C ILE A 136 6.33 -2.57 -11.44
N ASP A 137 5.31 -3.42 -11.50
CA ASP A 137 4.50 -3.63 -12.69
C ASP A 137 3.17 -2.91 -12.55
N TRP A 138 2.76 -2.21 -13.60
CA TRP A 138 1.49 -1.51 -13.69
C TRP A 138 0.55 -2.28 -14.61
N PHE A 139 -0.64 -2.54 -14.08
CA PHE A 139 -1.75 -3.15 -14.79
C PHE A 139 -2.78 -2.08 -15.14
N HIS A 140 -2.92 -1.80 -16.43
CA HIS A 140 -3.86 -0.84 -17.01
C HIS A 140 -4.65 -1.53 -18.12
N GLU A 141 -5.98 -1.53 -18.01
CA GLU A 141 -6.86 -2.14 -19.04
C GLU A 141 -6.49 -3.60 -19.39
N GLY A 142 -6.02 -4.36 -18.39
CA GLY A 142 -5.57 -5.76 -18.54
C GLY A 142 -4.14 -5.91 -19.08
N GLN A 143 -3.47 -4.82 -19.45
CA GLN A 143 -2.09 -4.83 -19.94
C GLN A 143 -1.09 -4.57 -18.82
N CYS A 144 -0.01 -5.34 -18.81
CA CYS A 144 1.09 -5.21 -17.84
C CYS A 144 2.25 -4.41 -18.45
N THR A 145 2.69 -3.35 -17.76
CA THR A 145 3.87 -2.56 -18.11
C THR A 145 4.79 -2.44 -16.91
N THR A 146 6.06 -2.78 -17.06
CA THR A 146 7.05 -2.58 -15.99
C THR A 146 7.44 -1.10 -15.90
N LEU A 147 7.08 -0.44 -14.79
CA LEU A 147 7.38 0.96 -14.50
C LEU A 147 8.79 1.14 -13.93
N VAL A 148 9.15 0.28 -12.99
CA VAL A 148 10.47 0.30 -12.33
C VAL A 148 11.12 -1.05 -12.54
N GLN A 149 12.33 -1.04 -13.08
CA GLN A 149 13.14 -2.25 -13.24
C GLN A 149 13.79 -2.64 -11.91
N LYS A 150 13.89 -3.94 -11.64
CA LYS A 150 14.61 -4.44 -10.47
C LYS A 150 16.09 -4.06 -10.57
N GLN A 151 16.60 -3.40 -9.54
CA GLN A 151 18.03 -3.09 -9.46
C GLN A 151 18.84 -4.32 -8.99
N SER A 152 19.97 -4.57 -9.64
CA SER A 152 20.94 -5.61 -9.25
C SER A 152 21.87 -5.14 -8.13
N ILE A 153 22.20 -3.85 -8.10
CA ILE A 153 23.11 -3.21 -7.15
C ILE A 153 22.30 -2.32 -6.20
N ALA A 154 22.60 -2.38 -4.91
CA ALA A 154 22.02 -1.47 -3.92
C ALA A 154 22.65 -0.08 -4.06
N HIS A 155 21.82 0.96 -4.00
CA HIS A 155 22.33 2.33 -3.86
C HIS A 155 22.89 2.56 -2.46
N GLU A 156 23.61 3.67 -2.28
CA GLU A 156 23.98 4.13 -0.95
C GLU A 156 22.73 4.19 -0.07
N SER A 157 22.74 3.43 1.02
CA SER A 157 21.55 3.31 1.87
C SER A 157 21.31 4.66 2.55
N PRO A 158 20.07 5.18 2.54
CA PRO A 158 19.77 6.35 3.34
C PRO A 158 20.08 6.03 4.81
N ALA A 159 20.39 7.06 5.60
CA ALA A 159 20.50 6.91 7.05
C ALA A 159 19.13 6.46 7.59
N LEU A 160 19.01 5.17 7.84
CA LEU A 160 17.83 4.55 8.44
C LEU A 160 18.03 4.47 9.95
N PRO A 161 16.95 4.64 10.73
CA PRO A 161 17.02 4.40 12.16
C PRO A 161 17.42 2.95 12.47
N LEU A 162 18.11 2.76 13.59
CA LEU A 162 18.49 1.43 14.08
C LEU A 162 17.29 0.70 14.69
N GLU A 163 16.45 1.44 15.42
CA GLU A 163 15.24 0.93 16.05
C GLU A 163 14.09 0.88 15.04
N ARG A 164 13.15 -0.04 15.27
CA ARG A 164 12.02 -0.34 14.38
C ARG A 164 10.69 -0.22 15.10
N ASP A 165 10.62 0.59 16.15
CA ASP A 165 9.39 0.88 16.89
C ASP A 165 8.57 1.99 16.19
N PRO A 166 7.30 2.17 16.56
CA PRO A 166 6.42 3.16 15.93
C PRO A 166 6.92 4.60 16.06
N ALA A 167 7.45 4.99 17.23
CA ALA A 167 7.85 6.37 17.51
C ALA A 167 9.10 6.75 16.72
N THR A 168 10.10 5.87 16.67
CA THR A 168 11.30 6.05 15.85
C THR A 168 10.95 6.15 14.36
N THR A 169 10.05 5.27 13.89
CA THR A 169 9.60 5.28 12.49
C THR A 169 8.85 6.58 12.15
N ALA A 170 7.95 7.03 13.01
CA ALA A 170 7.21 8.28 12.85
C ALA A 170 8.15 9.50 12.83
N THR A 171 9.13 9.55 13.73
CA THR A 171 10.14 10.63 13.79
C THR A 171 10.96 10.70 12.49
N TRP A 172 11.35 9.55 11.95
CA TRP A 172 12.07 9.49 10.68
C TRP A 172 11.19 9.96 9.51
N ILE A 173 9.93 9.52 9.46
CA ILE A 173 8.97 9.98 8.46
C ILE A 173 8.79 11.50 8.53
N GLN A 174 8.62 12.07 9.73
CA GLN A 174 8.50 13.52 9.92
C GLN A 174 9.77 14.28 9.50
N SER A 175 10.96 13.71 9.74
CA SER A 175 12.23 14.28 9.29
C SER A 175 12.34 14.33 7.76
N VAL A 176 11.84 13.30 7.07
CA VAL A 176 11.76 13.27 5.60
C VAL A 176 10.71 14.26 5.09
N LEU A 177 9.51 14.29 5.68
CA LEU A 177 8.42 15.18 5.27
C LEU A 177 8.73 16.67 5.50
N SER A 178 9.50 16.99 6.54
CA SER A 178 9.96 18.36 6.82
C SER A 178 11.16 18.79 5.97
N GLY A 179 11.75 17.88 5.18
CA GLY A 179 12.94 18.13 4.36
C GLY A 179 14.27 18.09 5.13
N ALA A 180 14.26 17.75 6.42
CA ALA A 180 15.49 17.56 7.20
C ALA A 180 16.32 16.37 6.71
N LEU A 181 15.66 15.34 6.17
CA LEU A 181 16.29 14.23 5.45
C LEU A 181 15.75 14.13 4.03
N PRO A 182 16.56 13.72 3.04
CA PRO A 182 16.08 13.53 1.68
C PRO A 182 15.13 12.33 1.60
N VAL A 183 14.12 12.42 0.73
CA VAL A 183 13.28 11.27 0.39
C VAL A 183 14.16 10.22 -0.32
N PRO A 184 14.15 8.95 0.11
CA PRO A 184 14.87 7.90 -0.60
C PRO A 184 14.44 7.79 -2.06
N ALA A 185 15.40 7.73 -2.99
CA ALA A 185 15.12 7.78 -4.43
C ALA A 185 14.12 6.72 -4.91
N ALA A 186 14.16 5.51 -4.35
CA ALA A 186 13.21 4.45 -4.68
C ALA A 186 11.77 4.78 -4.24
N ILE A 187 11.60 5.44 -3.09
CA ILE A 187 10.29 5.93 -2.63
C ILE A 187 9.83 7.09 -3.52
N ALA A 188 10.71 8.03 -3.83
CA ALA A 188 10.39 9.16 -4.71
C ALA A 188 9.88 8.70 -6.09
N SER A 189 10.57 7.73 -6.70
CA SER A 189 10.15 7.13 -7.98
C SER A 189 8.79 6.42 -7.87
N GLN A 190 8.55 5.66 -6.79
CA GLN A 190 7.24 5.04 -6.57
C GLN A 190 6.13 6.10 -6.45
N VAL A 191 6.37 7.18 -5.69
CA VAL A 191 5.42 8.28 -5.51
C VAL A 191 5.12 8.98 -6.83
N GLU A 192 6.14 9.26 -7.66
CA GLU A 192 5.97 9.86 -8.98
C GLU A 192 5.03 9.03 -9.87
N HIS A 193 5.26 7.71 -9.94
CA HIS A 193 4.37 6.81 -10.66
C HIS A 193 2.95 6.79 -10.09
N CYS A 194 2.81 6.80 -8.76
CA CYS A 194 1.49 6.86 -8.12
C CYS A 194 0.75 8.14 -8.50
N LEU A 195 1.42 9.29 -8.50
CA LEU A 195 0.83 10.58 -8.87
C LEU A 195 0.41 10.60 -10.33
N LEU A 196 1.30 10.19 -11.24
CA LEU A 196 1.02 10.15 -12.68
C LEU A 196 -0.20 9.28 -13.00
N VAL A 197 -0.26 8.07 -12.45
CA VAL A 197 -1.37 7.15 -12.72
C VAL A 197 -2.66 7.62 -12.02
N SER A 198 -2.57 8.16 -10.80
CA SER A 198 -3.76 8.69 -10.10
C SER A 198 -4.38 9.88 -10.84
N GLN A 199 -3.56 10.78 -11.39
CA GLN A 199 -4.04 11.90 -12.21
C GLN A 199 -4.74 11.40 -13.48
N ARG A 200 -4.18 10.39 -14.16
CA ARG A 200 -4.80 9.76 -15.33
C ARG A 200 -6.16 9.16 -14.99
N LEU A 201 -6.26 8.40 -13.89
CA LEU A 201 -7.51 7.79 -13.46
C LEU A 201 -8.57 8.83 -13.10
N GLN A 202 -8.16 9.93 -12.46
CA GLN A 202 -9.06 11.04 -12.14
C GLN A 202 -9.61 11.68 -13.42
N ALA A 203 -8.75 12.00 -14.39
CA ALA A 203 -9.18 12.57 -15.67
C ALA A 203 -10.14 11.65 -16.45
N GLN A 204 -9.95 10.33 -16.39
CA GLN A 204 -10.89 9.36 -16.99
C GLN A 204 -12.24 9.32 -16.26
N GLN A 205 -12.23 9.46 -14.93
CA GLN A 205 -13.44 9.48 -14.13
C GLN A 205 -14.26 10.74 -14.36
N ASP A 206 -13.61 11.90 -14.50
CA ASP A 206 -14.28 13.19 -14.77
C ASP A 206 -14.87 13.26 -16.19
N ALA A 207 -14.36 12.43 -17.12
CA ALA A 207 -14.83 12.34 -18.50
C ALA A 207 -15.97 11.32 -18.74
N SER A 208 -16.35 10.54 -17.72
CA SER A 208 -17.40 9.50 -17.80
C SER A 208 -18.71 9.97 -17.18
#